data_AF-A0A285NZD7-F1
#
_entry.id   AF-A0A285NZD7-F1
#
_cell.length_a   1.000
_cell.length_b   1.000
_cell.length_c   1.000
_cell.angle_alpha   90.00
_cell.angle_beta   90.00
_cell.angle_gamma   90.00
#
_symmetry.space_group_name_H-M   'P 1'
#
loop_
_entity.id
_entity.type
_entity.pdbx_description
1 polymer ?
#
loop_
_entity_poly.entity_id
_entity_poly.type
_entity_poly.pdbx_seq_one_letter_code
_entity_poly.pdbx_strand_id
1 'polypeptide(L)' 'MRYPQVMEYEDRIVVIYSSEEPAYNQEDDGVMLYYSKKGDIVKIIIKKDDKHHIIYF' A
#
# COMPACT_ATOMS: atom_id res chain seq x y z
N MET A 1 -17.88 1.36 1.01
CA MET A 1 -16.83 1.89 0.11
C MET A 1 -16.45 0.81 -0.89
N ARG A 2 -16.02 1.17 -2.12
CA ARG A 2 -15.47 0.22 -3.09
C ARG A 2 -13.95 0.19 -2.94
N TYR A 3 -13.38 -1.00 -2.92
CA TYR A 3 -11.94 -1.23 -2.88
C TYR A 3 -11.49 -1.96 -4.16
N PRO A 4 -10.23 -1.78 -4.59
CA PRO A 4 -9.21 -0.94 -3.96
C PRO A 4 -9.46 0.56 -4.17
N GLN A 5 -9.03 1.37 -3.21
CA GLN A 5 -8.92 2.82 -3.36
C GLN A 5 -7.46 3.17 -3.57
N VAL A 6 -7.17 3.94 -4.63
CA VAL A 6 -5.81 4.39 -4.94
C VAL A 6 -5.77 5.91 -4.76
N MET A 7 -4.80 6.37 -3.98
CA MET A 7 -4.53 7.79 -3.75
C MET A 7 -3.07 8.06 -4.13
N GLU A 8 -2.88 9.02 -5.01
CA GLU A 8 -1.57 9.41 -5.48
C GLU A 8 -1.19 10.77 -4.89
N TYR A 9 -0.01 10.82 -4.29
CA TYR A 9 0.60 12.03 -3.72
C TYR A 9 1.91 12.33 -4.47
N GLU A 10 2.51 13.49 -4.21
CA GLU A 10 3.78 13.87 -4.85
C GLU A 10 4.92 12.90 -4.52
N ASP A 11 4.97 12.41 -3.28
CA ASP A 11 6.05 11.59 -2.73
C ASP A 11 5.74 10.08 -2.67
N ARG A 12 4.49 9.68 -2.89
CA ARG A 12 4.04 8.29 -2.68
C ARG A 12 2.71 7.97 -3.35
N ILE A 13 2.42 6.68 -3.45
CA ILE A 13 1.12 6.13 -3.81
C ILE A 13 0.61 5.31 -2.63
N VAL A 14 -0.66 5.49 -2.29
CA VAL A 14 -1.34 4.75 -1.22
C VAL A 14 -2.47 3.94 -1.83
N VAL A 15 -2.41 2.62 -1.65
CA VAL A 15 -3.48 1.70 -2.07
C VAL A 15 -4.15 1.13 -0.82
N ILE A 16 -5.46 1.27 -0.71
CA ILE A 16 -6.27 0.74 0.39
C ILE A 16 -7.15 -0.37 -0.16
N TYR A 17 -7.07 -1.56 0.43
CA TYR A 17 -7.82 -2.75 0.03
C TYR A 17 -9.00 -3.05 0.95
N SER A 18 -9.03 -2.49 2.17
CA SER A 18 -10.09 -2.72 3.15
C SER A 18 -10.26 -1.51 4.07
N SER A 19 -11.44 -1.38 4.69
CA SER A 19 -11.68 -0.44 5.79
C SER A 19 -11.13 -0.92 7.13
N GLU A 20 -10.63 -2.15 7.20
CA GLU A 20 -10.04 -2.70 8.41
C GLU A 20 -8.77 -1.93 8.82
N GLU A 21 -8.62 -1.68 10.12
CA GLU A 21 -7.43 -1.04 10.65
C GLU A 21 -6.21 -1.98 10.55
N PRO A 22 -5.04 -1.45 10.18
CA PRO A 22 -3.82 -2.25 10.10
C PRO A 22 -3.35 -2.62 11.51
N ALA A 23 -3.06 -3.90 11.71
CA ALA A 23 -2.54 -4.43 12.96
C ALA A 23 -1.01 -4.56 12.95
N TYR A 24 -0.43 -4.80 11.78
CA TYR A 24 1.01 -4.94 11.58
C TYR A 24 1.43 -4.34 10.25
N ASN A 25 2.70 -3.93 10.15
CA ASN A 25 3.31 -3.43 8.94
C ASN A 25 4.67 -4.08 8.68
N GLN A 26 5.09 -4.05 7.43
CA GLN A 26 6.36 -4.56 6.95
C GLN A 26 6.85 -3.66 5.81
N GLU A 27 8.14 -3.34 5.78
CA GLU A 27 8.79 -2.75 4.61
C GLU A 27 9.42 -3.87 3.78
N ASP A 28 9.13 -3.89 2.48
CA ASP A 28 9.75 -4.79 1.51
C ASP A 28 10.09 -3.99 0.25
N ASP A 29 11.38 -3.94 -0.08
CA ASP A 29 11.94 -3.19 -1.21
C ASP A 29 11.25 -1.82 -1.40
N GLY A 30 11.34 -0.94 -0.39
CA GLY A 30 10.77 0.43 -0.41
C GLY A 30 9.24 0.52 -0.40
N VAL A 31 8.53 -0.60 -0.43
CA VAL A 31 7.07 -0.69 -0.31
C VAL A 31 6.68 -1.03 1.13
N MET A 32 5.82 -0.20 1.72
CA MET A 32 5.23 -0.47 3.03
C MET A 32 3.93 -1.26 2.86
N LEU A 33 3.92 -2.49 3.34
CA LEU A 33 2.77 -3.38 3.39
C LEU A 33 2.13 -3.30 4.78
N TYR A 34 0.81 -3.19 4.83
CA TYR A 34 0.03 -3.17 6.07
C TYR A 34 -1.02 -4.27 6.03
N TYR A 35 -1.17 -4.96 7.15
CA TYR A 35 -1.99 -6.17 7.23
C TYR A 35 -3.03 -6.08 8.36
N SER A 36 -4.17 -6.74 8.17
CA SER A 36 -5.20 -6.96 9.18
C SER A 36 -4.71 -7.94 10.24
N LYS A 37 -5.41 -8.10 11.38
CA LYS A 37 -5.06 -9.13 12.38
C LYS A 37 -5.05 -10.57 11.85
N LYS A 38 -5.71 -10.84 10.72
CA LYS A 38 -5.84 -12.18 10.11
C LYS A 38 -4.75 -12.49 9.09
N GLY A 39 -3.89 -11.52 8.76
CA GLY A 39 -2.79 -11.68 7.80
C GLY A 39 -3.12 -11.15 6.40
N ASP A 40 -4.31 -10.60 6.18
CA ASP A 40 -4.72 -10.04 4.89
C ASP A 40 -4.11 -8.65 4.68
N ILE A 41 -3.67 -8.32 3.46
CA ILE A 41 -3.20 -6.97 3.13
C ILE A 41 -4.39 -6.00 3.12
N VAL A 42 -4.32 -4.95 3.95
CA VAL A 42 -5.37 -3.91 4.04
C VAL A 42 -4.93 -2.59 3.41
N LYS A 43 -3.62 -2.32 3.35
CA LYS A 43 -3.07 -1.09 2.80
C LYS A 43 -1.64 -1.30 2.31
N ILE A 44 -1.27 -0.60 1.24
CA ILE A 44 0.08 -0.55 0.69
C ILE A 44 0.46 0.93 0.51
N ILE A 45 1.70 1.28 0.83
CA ILE A 45 2.29 2.60 0.49
C ILE A 45 3.56 2.36 -0.30
N ILE A 46 3.60 2.90 -1.51
CA ILE A 46 4.75 2.84 -2.41
C ILE A 46 5.37 4.23 -2.41
N LYS A 47 6.64 4.37 -1.99
CA LYS A 47 7.35 5.64 -2.12
C LYS A 47 7.68 5.88 -3.58
N LYS A 48 7.46 7.10 -4.06
CA LYS A 48 7.94 7.55 -5.37
C LYS A 48 9.40 7.93 -5.21
N ASP A 49 10.29 6.98 -5.45
CA ASP A 49 11.70 7.24 -5.66
C ASP A 49 12.13 6.73 -7.04
N ASP A 50 13.31 7.12 -7.50
CA ASP A 50 13.83 6.78 -8.83
C ASP A 50 14.05 5.27 -9.07
N LYS A 51 13.86 4.41 -8.06
CA LYS A 51 14.04 2.95 -8.18
C LYS A 51 12.74 2.18 -8.39
N HIS A 52 11.60 2.69 -7.90
CA HIS A 52 10.33 1.98 -8.00
C HIS A 52 9.63 2.27 -9.33
N HIS A 53 10.00 1.51 -10.36
CA HIS A 53 9.25 1.48 -11.61
C HIS A 53 7.90 0.80 -11.36
N ILE A 54 6.81 1.59 -11.38
CA ILE A 54 5.45 1.04 -11.37
C ILE A 54 5.25 0.32 -12.72
N ILE A 55 5.23 -1.02 -12.69
CA ILE A 55 4.92 -1.83 -13.87
C ILE A 55 3.40 -1.83 -14.03
N TYR A 56 2.90 -1.18 -15.09
CA TYR A 56 1.51 -1.31 -15.54
C TYR A 56 1.39 -2.57 -16.41
N PHE A 57 0.40 -3.43 -16.13
CA PHE A 57 -0.05 -4.51 -17.00
C PHE A 57 -1.38 -4.14 -17.65
#